data_AF-A0A7J4BCB6-F1
#
_entry.id   AF-A0A7J4BCB6-F1
#
_cell.length_a   1.000
_cell.length_b   1.000
_cell.length_c   1.000
_cell.angle_alpha   90.00
_cell.angle_beta   90.00
_cell.angle_gamma   90.00
#
_symmetry.space_group_name_H-M   'P 1'
#
loop_
_entity.id
_entity.type
_entity.pdbx_description
1 polymer ?
#
loop_
_entity_poly.entity_id
_entity_poly.type
_entity_poly.pdbx_seq_one_letter_code
_entity_poly.pdbx_strand_id
1 'polypeptide(L)' 'MIKIKKCPKCKGYTLKDVCPKCGVETISPHPPKFSLEKEIKIVKYKM' A
#
# COMPACT_ATOMS: atom_id res chain seq x y z
N MET A 1 -13.16 -5.16 -3.40
CA MET A 1 -12.87 -3.71 -3.55
C MET A 1 -12.22 -3.22 -2.27
N ILE A 2 -11.02 -2.69 -2.34
CA ILE A 2 -10.30 -2.18 -1.17
C ILE A 2 -10.87 -0.79 -0.84
N LYS A 3 -11.51 -0.65 0.32
CA LYS A 3 -12.07 0.64 0.77
C LYS A 3 -11.19 1.34 1.81
N ILE A 4 -10.38 0.58 2.57
CA ILE A 4 -9.59 1.11 3.69
C ILE A 4 -8.17 1.40 3.22
N LYS A 5 -7.72 2.63 3.44
CA LYS A 5 -6.35 3.09 3.22
C LYS A 5 -5.66 3.31 4.56
N LYS A 6 -4.34 3.26 4.57
CA LYS A 6 -3.50 3.47 5.75
C LYS A 6 -2.55 4.64 5.51
N CYS A 7 -2.44 5.52 6.49
CA CYS A 7 -1.45 6.58 6.46
C CYS A 7 -0.06 5.99 6.75
N PRO A 8 0.95 6.18 5.88
CA PRO A 8 2.30 5.68 6.13
C PRO A 8 2.99 6.40 7.31
N LYS A 9 2.61 7.66 7.59
CA LYS A 9 3.24 8.50 8.62
C LYS A 9 2.71 8.24 10.03
N CYS A 10 1.39 8.28 10.22
CA CYS A 10 0.77 8.09 11.55
C CYS A 10 0.16 6.69 11.76
N LYS A 11 0.22 5.81 10.76
CA LYS A 11 -0.34 4.45 10.80
C LYS A 11 -1.85 4.36 11.04
N GLY A 12 -2.56 5.49 11.05
CA GLY A 12 -4.02 5.53 11.16
C GLY A 12 -4.71 5.05 9.88
N TYR A 13 -5.87 4.43 10.04
CA TYR A 13 -6.71 3.99 8.92
C TYR A 13 -7.71 5.08 8.53
N THR A 14 -7.93 5.23 7.24
CA THR A 14 -8.87 6.20 6.68
C THR A 14 -9.42 5.73 5.34
N LEU A 15 -10.60 6.21 4.99
CA LEU A 15 -11.20 6.00 3.66
C LEU A 15 -10.81 7.11 2.67
N LYS A 16 -10.23 8.21 3.18
CA LYS A 16 -9.82 9.37 2.36
C LYS A 16 -8.47 9.11 1.72
N ASP A 17 -8.28 9.64 0.52
CA ASP A 17 -7.00 9.65 -0.19
C ASP A 17 -5.91 10.40 0.56
N VAL A 18 -6.29 11.41 1.34
CA VAL A 18 -5.35 12.21 2.15
C VAL A 18 -5.66 12.03 3.63
N CYS A 19 -4.62 11.80 4.42
CA CYS A 19 -4.74 11.65 5.87
C CYS A 19 -5.12 13.00 6.51
N PRO A 20 -6.26 13.12 7.22
CA PRO A 20 -6.69 14.39 7.82
C PRO A 20 -5.81 14.86 8.99
N LYS A 21 -4.99 13.98 9.57
CA LYS A 21 -4.06 14.33 10.66
C LYS A 21 -2.68 14.77 10.16
N CYS A 22 -2.28 14.30 8.98
CA CYS A 22 -0.90 14.40 8.51
C CYS A 22 -0.76 15.14 7.18
N GLY A 23 -1.84 15.29 6.42
CA GLY A 23 -1.84 15.86 5.07
C GLY A 23 -1.14 15.00 4.01
N VAL A 24 -0.73 13.77 4.35
CA VAL A 24 -0.03 12.86 3.41
C VAL A 24 -1.00 11.90 2.71
N GLU A 25 -0.62 11.48 1.51
CA GLU A 25 -1.37 10.49 0.73
C GLU A 25 -1.40 9.12 1.44
N THR A 26 -2.56 8.49 1.39
CA THR A 26 -2.82 7.23 2.08
C THR A 26 -2.65 6.07 1.11
N ILE A 27 -2.04 4.99 1.60
CA ILE A 27 -1.69 3.83 0.79
C ILE A 27 -2.63 2.67 1.07
N SER A 28 -2.84 1.81 0.08
CA SER A 28 -3.55 0.55 0.31
C SER A 28 -2.73 -0.33 1.27
N PRO A 29 -3.29 -0.75 2.42
CA PRO A 29 -2.62 -1.67 3.34
C PRO A 29 -2.61 -3.11 2.82
N HIS A 30 -3.47 -3.44 1.84
CA HIS A 30 -3.51 -4.79 1.30
C HIS A 30 -2.27 -5.04 0.46
N PRO A 31 -1.58 -6.17 0.67
CA PRO A 31 -0.47 -6.56 -0.17
C PRO A 31 -0.94 -6.72 -1.62
N PRO A 32 -0.03 -6.54 -2.59
CA PRO A 32 -0.33 -6.81 -3.99
C PRO A 32 -0.78 -8.28 -4.14
N LYS A 33 -1.65 -8.54 -5.13
CA LYS A 33 -2.06 -9.90 -5.45
C LYS A 33 -0.82 -10.76 -5.72
N PHE A 34 -0.70 -11.85 -4.97
CA PHE A 34 0.31 -12.87 -5.18
C PHE A 34 0.16 -13.47 -6.58
N SER A 35 1.24 -13.52 -7.35
CA SER A 35 1.26 -14.08 -8.69
C SER A 35 2.63 -14.71 -8.92
N LEU A 36 2.64 -16.02 -9.17
CA LEU A 36 3.85 -16.83 -9.33
C LEU A 36 4.81 -16.24 -10.38
N GLU A 37 4.26 -15.68 -11.47
CA GLU A 37 5.04 -15.01 -12.54
C GLU A 37 5.73 -13.72 -12.06
N LYS A 38 5.13 -13.02 -11.09
CA LYS A 38 5.64 -11.74 -10.58
C LYS A 38 6.73 -11.93 -9.53
N GLU A 39 6.71 -13.04 -8.79
CA GLU A 39 7.78 -13.37 -7.84
C GLU A 39 9.13 -13.59 -8.51
N ILE A 40 9.16 -14.20 -9.70
CA ILE A 40 10.41 -14.39 -10.44
C ILE A 40 11.04 -13.05 -10.85
N LYS A 41 10.22 -12.02 -11.13
CA LYS A 41 10.72 -10.67 -11.48
C LYS A 41 11.31 -9.91 -10.30
N ILE A 42 10.72 -9.98 -9.10
CA ILE A 42 11.27 -9.31 -7.91
C ILE A 42 12.61 -9.90 -7.48
N VAL A 43 12.83 -11.20 -7.70
CA VAL A 43 14.14 -11.85 -7.43
C VAL A 43 15.19 -11.41 -8.47
N LYS A 44 14.82 -11.30 -9.75
CA LYS A 44 15.75 -10.87 -10.81
C LYS A 44 16.22 -9.42 -10.70
N TYR A 45 15.38 -8.49 -10.24
CA TYR A 45 15.72 -7.06 -10.17
C TYR A 45 16.45 -6.65 -8.87
N LYS A 46 16.66 -7.59 -7.95
CA LYS A 46 17.39 -7.39 -6.70
C LYS A 46 18.79 -8.04 -6.69
N MET A 47 19.18 -8.64 -7.83
CA MET A 47 20.54 -9.08 -8.18
C MET A 47 21.14 -8.06 -9.14
#